data_AF-A0A3D3R7H9-F1
#
_entry.id   AF-A0A3D3R7H9-F1
#
_cell.length_a   1.000
_cell.length_b   1.000
_cell.length_c   1.000
_cell.angle_alpha   90.00
_cell.angle_beta   90.00
_cell.angle_gamma   90.00
#
_symmetry.space_group_name_H-M   'P 1'
#
loop_
_entity.id
_entity.type
_entity.pdbx_description
1 polymer ?
#
loop_
_entity_poly.entity_id
_entity_poly.type
_entity_poly.pdbx_seq_one_letter_code
_entity_poly.pdbx_strand_id
1 'polypeptide(L)' 'MTNLGLESSVTEWVIEYPEVQCVLDSLGIDQSCQGKSLEYVCRQMDLDPHFVLKQLHEVIEDDSTLNE' A
#
# COMPACT_ATOMS: atom_id res chain seq x y z
N MET A 1 -5.84 13.32 3.17
CA MET A 1 -6.56 12.22 3.87
C MET A 1 -6.81 11.13 2.85
N THR A 2 -6.06 10.06 2.95
CA THR A 2 -6.25 8.84 2.16
C THR A 2 -7.54 8.13 2.63
N ASN A 3 -8.43 7.78 1.70
CA ASN A 3 -9.66 7.03 2.03
C ASN A 3 -9.42 5.51 2.15
N LEU A 4 -8.22 5.05 1.82
CA LEU A 4 -7.87 3.63 1.82
C LEU A 4 -7.25 3.20 3.14
N GLY A 5 -7.49 1.93 3.51
CA GLY A 5 -6.99 1.33 4.74
C GLY A 5 -6.58 -0.13 4.57
N LEU A 6 -6.49 -0.86 5.69
CA LEU A 6 -6.10 -2.28 5.70
C LEU A 6 -7.11 -3.19 4.99
N GLU A 7 -8.38 -2.83 5.00
CA GLU A 7 -9.48 -3.54 4.34
C GLU A 7 -9.52 -3.32 2.82
N SER A 8 -8.96 -2.21 2.34
CA SER A 8 -8.82 -1.91 0.91
C SER A 8 -7.88 -2.91 0.23
N SER A 9 -8.19 -3.22 -1.02
CA SER A 9 -7.36 -4.15 -1.80
C SER A 9 -6.03 -3.52 -2.22
N VAL A 10 -4.99 -4.33 -2.37
CA VAL A 10 -3.68 -3.87 -2.89
C VAL A 10 -3.84 -3.22 -4.28
N THR A 11 -4.78 -3.71 -5.08
CA THR A 11 -5.13 -3.12 -6.38
C THR A 11 -5.71 -1.72 -6.23
N GLU A 12 -6.63 -1.52 -5.29
CA GLU A 12 -7.24 -0.20 -5.00
C GLU A 12 -6.18 0.82 -4.57
N TRP A 13 -5.22 0.39 -3.74
CA TRP A 13 -4.08 1.20 -3.33
C TRP A 13 -3.24 1.73 -4.51
N VAL A 14 -2.87 0.87 -5.46
CA VAL A 14 -2.06 1.27 -6.61
C VAL A 14 -2.85 2.07 -7.65
N ILE A 15 -4.16 1.85 -7.75
CA ILE A 15 -5.03 2.64 -8.64
C ILE A 15 -5.14 4.08 -8.14
N GLU A 16 -5.39 4.26 -6.84
CA GLU A 16 -5.57 5.59 -6.23
C GLU A 16 -4.22 6.30 -6.04
N TYR A 17 -3.18 5.56 -5.64
CA TYR A 17 -1.86 6.07 -5.30
C TYR A 17 -0.76 5.25 -5.98
N PRO A 18 -0.47 5.46 -7.28
CA PRO A 18 0.51 4.67 -8.01
C PRO A 18 1.92 4.71 -7.40
N GLU A 19 2.27 5.77 -6.67
CA GLU A 19 3.54 5.93 -5.94
C GLU A 19 3.78 4.84 -4.90
N VAL A 20 2.71 4.27 -4.32
CA VAL A 20 2.83 3.20 -3.31
C VAL A 20 3.35 1.88 -3.90
N GLN A 21 3.33 1.74 -5.23
CA GLN A 21 3.87 0.58 -5.92
C GLN A 21 5.35 0.33 -5.57
N CYS A 22 6.13 1.39 -5.32
CA CYS A 22 7.53 1.27 -4.92
C CYS A 22 7.69 0.57 -3.56
N VAL A 23 6.82 0.89 -2.60
CA VAL A 23 6.79 0.27 -1.27
C VAL A 23 6.38 -1.19 -1.38
N LEU A 24 5.33 -1.48 -2.16
CA LEU A 24 4.83 -2.82 -2.36
C LEU A 24 5.88 -3.73 -3.02
N ASP A 25 6.56 -3.24 -4.07
CA ASP A 25 7.64 -3.97 -4.74
C ASP A 25 8.82 -4.25 -3.80
N SER A 26 9.21 -3.25 -3.00
CA SER A 26 10.28 -3.40 -1.99
C SER A 26 9.97 -4.45 -0.92
N LEU A 27 8.69 -4.70 -0.65
CA LEU A 27 8.21 -5.73 0.29
C LEU A 27 7.89 -7.07 -0.40
N GLY A 28 8.01 -7.14 -1.72
CA GLY A 28 7.64 -8.32 -2.52
C GLY A 28 6.13 -8.56 -2.61
N ILE A 29 5.31 -7.54 -2.30
CA ILE A 29 3.85 -7.63 -2.37
C ILE A 29 3.43 -7.45 -3.83
N ASP A 30 2.99 -8.54 -4.45
CA ASP A 30 2.54 -8.55 -5.85
C ASP A 30 1.01 -8.43 -5.97
N GLN A 31 0.56 -7.82 -7.07
CA GLN A 31 -0.85 -7.61 -7.39
C GLN A 31 -1.57 -8.84 -7.96
N SER A 32 -0.89 -9.98 -8.12
CA SER A 32 -1.47 -11.25 -8.61
C SER A 32 -2.68 -11.71 -7.77
N CYS A 33 -2.73 -11.29 -6.50
CA CYS A 33 -3.87 -11.52 -5.61
C CYS A 33 -4.98 -10.47 -5.80
N GLN A 34 -5.56 -10.38 -7.01
CA GLN A 34 -6.67 -9.47 -7.30
C GLN A 34 -7.78 -9.59 -6.25
N GLY A 35 -8.16 -8.46 -5.66
CA GLY A 35 -9.27 -8.36 -4.70
C GLY A 35 -8.95 -8.77 -3.26
N LYS A 36 -7.71 -9.12 -2.91
CA LYS A 36 -7.33 -9.34 -1.51
C LYS A 36 -6.97 -8.03 -0.81
N SER A 37 -7.48 -7.86 0.40
CA SER A 37 -7.16 -6.72 1.26
C SER A 37 -5.68 -6.67 1.62
N LEU A 38 -5.15 -5.46 1.82
CA LEU A 38 -3.77 -5.25 2.26
C LEU A 38 -3.45 -6.06 3.53
N GLU A 39 -4.38 -6.09 4.49
CA GLU A 39 -4.25 -6.89 5.72
C GLU A 39 -4.01 -8.38 5.44
N TYR A 40 -4.81 -8.94 4.53
CA TYR A 40 -4.75 -10.36 4.20
C TYR A 40 -3.40 -10.69 3.57
N VAL A 41 -2.95 -9.87 2.62
CA VAL A 41 -1.67 -10.10 1.93
C VAL A 41 -0.50 -9.97 2.89
N CYS A 42 -0.49 -8.96 3.76
CA CYS A 42 0.54 -8.80 4.79
C CYS A 42 0.61 -10.06 5.69
N ARG A 43 -0.54 -10.55 6.19
CA ARG A 43 -0.58 -11.76 7.01
C ARG A 43 -0.12 -13.02 6.29
N GLN A 44 -0.41 -13.18 5.00
CA GLN A 44 0.09 -14.32 4.22
C GLN A 44 1.61 -14.28 4.03
N MET A 45 2.21 -13.10 4.09
CA MET A 45 3.65 -12.89 3.91
C MET A 45 4.41 -12.71 5.24
N ASP A 46 3.73 -12.92 6.38
CA ASP A 46 4.30 -12.69 7.73
C ASP A 46 4.78 -11.23 7.95
N LEU A 47 4.13 -10.27 7.27
CA LEU A 47 4.38 -8.83 7.41
C LEU A 47 3.40 -8.20 8.40
N ASP A 48 3.85 -7.19 9.14
CA ASP A 48 2.97 -6.39 9.99
C ASP A 48 2.12 -5.42 9.14
N PRO A 49 0.79 -5.56 9.12
CA PRO A 49 -0.06 -4.76 8.24
C PRO A 49 -0.05 -3.27 8.59
N HIS A 50 0.09 -2.90 9.87
CA HIS A 50 0.11 -1.50 10.28
C HIS A 50 1.42 -0.81 9.90
N PHE A 51 2.54 -1.53 9.95
CA PHE A 51 3.83 -1.08 9.46
C PHE A 51 3.78 -0.81 7.95
N VAL A 52 3.21 -1.75 7.17
CA VAL A 52 3.04 -1.55 5.72
C VAL A 52 2.15 -0.35 5.45
N LEU A 53 0.99 -0.25 6.11
CA LEU A 53 0.07 0.88 5.96
C LEU A 53 0.75 2.23 6.23
N LYS A 54 1.55 2.31 7.31
CA LYS A 54 2.32 3.52 7.64
C LYS A 54 3.25 3.90 6.49
N GLN A 55 3.98 2.95 5.92
CA GLN A 55 4.90 3.21 4.80
C GLN A 55 4.17 3.68 3.53
N LEU A 56 2.96 3.16 3.25
CA LEU A 56 2.16 3.64 2.13
C LEU A 56 1.76 5.10 2.32
N HIS A 57 1.28 5.46 3.52
CA HIS A 57 0.94 6.86 3.82
C HIS A 57 2.15 7.79 3.74
N GLU A 58 3.32 7.36 4.26
CA GLU A 58 4.54 8.16 4.21
C GLU A 58 4.96 8.49 2.77
N VAL A 59 4.82 7.55 1.83
CA VAL A 59 5.14 7.81 0.41
C VAL A 59 4.13 8.75 -0.25
N ILE A 60 2.84 8.64 0.09
CA ILE A 60 1.80 9.54 -0.43
C ILE A 60 2.02 10.98 0.09
N GLU A 61 2.40 11.11 1.37
CA GLU A 61 2.72 12.40 1.97
C GLU A 61 4.01 12.98 1.37
N ASP A 62 5.03 12.16 1.10
CA ASP A 62 6.29 12.60 0.47
C ASP A 62 6.08 13.09 -0.98
N ASP A 63 5.33 12.36 -1.81
CA ASP A 63 4.99 12.77 -3.18
C ASP A 63 4.23 14.11 -3.21
N SER A 64 3.36 14.32 -2.21
CA SER A 64 2.62 15.57 -2.03
C SER A 64 3.51 16.78 -1.72
N THR A 65 4.76 16.60 -1.27
CA THR A 65 5.70 17.69 -0.91
C THR A 65 6.68 18.06 -2.03
N LEU A 66 6.74 17.28 -3.11
CA LEU A 66 7.62 17.54 -4.26
C LEU A 66 6.98 18.44 -5.34
N ASN A 67 5.78 18.97 -5.09
CA ASN A 67 5.04 19.83 -6.01
C ASN A 67 4.84 21.28 -5.53
N GLU A 68 5.64 21.75 -4.55
CA GLU A 68 5.65 23.14 -4.05
C GLU A 68 6.78 24.01 -4.63
#